data_AF-A0A6M3KZ55-F1
#
_entry.id   AF-A0A6M3KZ55-F1
#
_cell.length_a   1.000
_cell.length_b   1.000
_cell.length_c   1.000
_cell.angle_alpha   90.00
_cell.angle_beta   90.00
_cell.angle_gamma   90.00
#
_symmetry.space_group_name_H-M   'P 1'
#
loop_
_entity.id
_entity.type
_entity.pdbx_description
1 polymer ?
#
loop_
_entity_poly.entity_id
_entity_poly.type
_entity_poly.pdbx_seq_one_letter_code
_entity_poly.pdbx_strand_id
1 'polypeptide(L)' 'MEDYQKRVIEEKKELDSKIERLRAFMASDYFNNGIPSDEQKRMRRQELIMELYSEVLSDRMEHFV' A
#
# COMPACT_ATOMS: atom_id res chain seq x y z
N MET A 1 -1.86 -12.57 -21.91
CA MET A 1 -1.32 -11.62 -20.92
C MET A 1 0.19 -11.54 -21.09
N GLU A 2 0.67 -10.37 -21.48
CA GLU A 2 2.09 -10.08 -21.67
C GLU A 2 2.84 -10.05 -20.33
N ASP A 3 4.15 -10.27 -20.36
CA ASP A 3 4.94 -10.37 -19.12
C ASP A 3 4.96 -9.06 -18.32
N TYR A 4 4.87 -7.91 -19.00
CA TYR A 4 4.75 -6.63 -18.31
C TYR A 4 3.41 -6.50 -17.56
N GLN A 5 2.32 -7.09 -18.07
CA GLN A 5 1.00 -7.07 -17.43
C GLN A 5 1.00 -7.97 -16.18
N LYS A 6 1.59 -9.18 -16.28
CA LYS A 6 1.77 -10.09 -15.13
C LYS A 6 2.56 -9.43 -14.00
N ARG A 7 3.63 -8.70 -14.35
CA ARG A 7 4.44 -7.95 -13.39
C ARG A 7 3.59 -6.94 -12.61
N VAL A 8 2.71 -6.20 -13.29
CA VAL A 8 1.84 -5.19 -12.66
C VAL A 8 0.84 -5.83 -11.70
N ILE A 9 0.26 -6.96 -12.08
CA ILE A 9 -0.69 -7.70 -11.24
C ILE A 9 -0.02 -8.19 -9.96
N GLU A 10 1.16 -8.81 -10.07
CA GLU A 10 1.87 -9.28 -8.87
C GLU A 10 2.36 -8.11 -8.02
N GLU A 11 2.85 -7.03 -8.66
CA GLU A 11 3.28 -5.82 -7.97
C GLU A 11 2.14 -5.20 -7.15
N LYS A 12 0.93 -5.09 -7.73
CA LYS A 12 -0.25 -4.59 -7.02
C LYS A 12 -0.61 -5.49 -5.84
N LYS A 13 -0.65 -6.80 -6.06
CA LYS A 13 -0.96 -7.79 -5.02
C LYS A 13 0.02 -7.72 -3.84
N GLU A 14 1.31 -7.60 -4.12
CA GLU A 14 2.32 -7.42 -3.08
C GLU A 14 2.15 -6.10 -2.32
N LEU A 15 1.83 -5.01 -3.04
CA LEU A 15 1.62 -3.69 -2.46
C LEU A 15 0.39 -3.67 -1.56
N ASP A 16 -0.73 -4.22 -2.01
CA ASP A 16 -1.98 -4.32 -1.25
C ASP A 16 -1.76 -5.10 0.05
N SER A 17 -1.03 -6.22 0.00
CA SER A 17 -0.66 -6.98 1.20
C SER A 17 0.23 -6.18 2.18
N LYS A 18 1.08 -5.27 1.69
CA LYS A 18 1.89 -4.39 2.54
C LYS A 18 1.01 -3.29 3.17
N ILE A 19 0.07 -2.72 2.42
CA ILE A 19 -0.90 -1.74 2.91
C ILE A 19 -1.75 -2.34 4.04
N GLU A 20 -2.30 -3.53 3.84
CA GLU A 20 -3.12 -4.23 4.85
C GLU A 20 -2.35 -4.44 6.16
N ARG A 21 -1.10 -4.93 6.07
CA ARG A 21 -0.25 -5.12 7.25
C ARG A 21 0.08 -3.81 7.95
N LEU A 22 0.35 -2.75 7.20
CA LEU A 22 0.61 -1.42 7.76
C LEU A 22 -0.63 -0.86 8.46
N ARG A 23 -1.81 -0.97 7.83
CA ARG A 23 -3.10 -0.57 8.43
C ARG A 23 -3.39 -1.36 9.70
N ALA A 24 -3.18 -2.67 9.70
CA ALA A 24 -3.36 -3.52 10.88
C ALA A 24 -2.43 -3.11 12.03
N PHE A 25 -1.17 -2.78 11.74
CA PHE A 25 -0.25 -2.26 12.74
C PHE A 25 -0.71 -0.89 13.27
N MET A 26 -1.10 0.03 12.40
CA MET A 26 -1.58 1.37 12.78
C MET A 26 -2.88 1.34 13.59
N ALA A 27 -3.67 0.27 13.48
CA ALA A 27 -4.87 0.06 14.29
C ALA A 27 -4.59 -0.46 15.70
N SER A 28 -3.35 -0.83 16.02
CA SER A 28 -2.98 -1.38 17.34
C SER A 28 -2.83 -0.29 18.42
N ASP A 29 -3.08 -0.65 19.68
CA ASP A 29 -2.83 0.23 20.82
C ASP A 29 -1.36 0.65 20.95
N TYR A 30 -0.45 -0.22 20.52
CA TYR A 30 0.98 0.07 20.52
C TYR A 30 1.33 1.21 19.56
N PHE A 31 0.70 1.26 18.38
CA PHE A 31 0.90 2.38 17.47
C PHE A 31 0.39 3.69 18.09
N ASN A 32 -0.79 3.68 18.67
CA ASN A 32 -1.42 4.90 19.20
C ASN A 32 -0.69 5.47 20.43
N ASN A 33 -0.20 4.60 21.32
CA ASN A 33 0.34 5.00 22.62
C ASN A 33 1.86 4.80 22.76
N GLY A 34 2.45 3.90 21.97
CA GLY A 34 3.86 3.51 22.07
C GLY A 34 4.78 4.13 21.03
N ILE A 35 4.22 4.68 19.94
CA ILE A 35 4.99 5.28 18.85
C ILE A 35 4.93 6.82 18.93
N PRO A 36 6.06 7.53 18.85
CA PRO A 36 6.08 8.99 18.81
C PRO A 36 5.22 9.55 17.67
N SER A 37 4.55 10.68 17.92
CA SER A 37 3.59 11.28 16.98
C SER A 37 4.18 11.56 15.59
N ASP A 38 5.44 11.97 15.51
CA ASP A 38 6.10 12.22 14.22
C ASP A 38 6.37 10.94 13.43
N GLU A 39 6.63 9.82 14.10
CA GLU A 39 6.74 8.51 13.45
C GLU A 39 5.38 8.02 12.96
N GLN A 40 4.32 8.21 13.77
CA GLN A 40 2.96 7.91 13.32
C GLN A 40 2.57 8.71 12.07
N LYS A 41 2.94 10.00 11.98
CA LYS A 41 2.70 10.83 10.79
C LYS A 41 3.46 10.28 9.57
N ARG A 42 4.70 9.82 9.74
CA ARG A 42 5.49 9.20 8.66
C ARG A 42 4.82 7.92 8.17
N MET A 43 4.35 7.06 9.07
CA MET A 43 3.66 5.80 8.70
C MET A 43 2.32 6.06 7.99
N ARG A 44 1.53 7.06 8.43
CA ARG A 44 0.31 7.48 7.72
C ARG A 44 0.62 8.03 6.33
N ARG A 45 1.67 8.84 6.19
CA ARG A 45 2.11 9.34 4.88
C ARG A 45 2.58 8.20 3.97
N GLN A 46 3.30 7.22 4.52
CA GLN A 46 3.72 6.03 3.79
C GLN A 46 2.50 5.28 3.25
N GLU A 47 1.51 5.02 4.11
CA GLU A 47 0.29 4.32 3.73
C GLU A 47 -0.47 5.04 2.61
N LEU A 48 -0.68 6.36 2.72
CA LEU A 48 -1.30 7.18 1.68
C LEU A 48 -0.57 7.07 0.32
N ILE A 49 0.76 7.15 0.32
CA ILE A 49 1.55 7.05 -0.92
C ILE A 49 1.43 5.66 -1.54
N MET A 50 1.41 4.61 -0.71
CA MET A 50 1.23 3.24 -1.18
C MET A 50 -0.16 3.01 -1.77
N GLU A 51 -1.21 3.58 -1.16
CA GLU A 51 -2.57 3.51 -1.68
C GLU A 51 -2.69 4.19 -3.04
N LEU A 52 -2.21 5.43 -3.17
CA LEU A 52 -2.16 6.15 -4.45
C LEU A 52 -1.37 5.37 -5.52
N TYR A 53 -0.28 4.68 -5.12
CA TYR A 53 0.44 3.84 -6.07
C TYR A 53 -0.39 2.61 -6.50
N SER A 54 -1.12 2.00 -5.58
CA SER A 54 -2.01 0.87 -5.89
C SER A 54 -3.16 1.28 -6.82
N GLU A 55 -3.68 2.50 -6.68
CA GLU A 55 -4.66 3.09 -7.61
C GLU A 55 -4.06 3.19 -9.02
N VAL A 56 -2.86 3.73 -9.18
CA VAL A 56 -2.16 3.79 -10.47
C VAL A 56 -1.97 2.40 -11.09
N LEU A 57 -1.65 1.38 -10.28
CA LEU A 57 -1.55 0.00 -10.79
C LEU A 57 -2.91 -0.54 -11.26
N SER A 58 -4.00 -0.17 -10.58
CA SER A 58 -5.38 -0.51 -10.97
C SER A 58 -5.76 0.14 -12.29
N ASP A 59 -5.51 1.44 -12.45
CA ASP A 59 -5.74 2.17 -13.71
C ASP A 59 -4.99 1.53 -14.88
N ARG A 60 -3.73 1.12 -14.66
CA ARG A 60 -2.94 0.41 -15.67
C ARG A 60 -3.59 -0.92 -16.06
N MET A 61 -4.10 -1.67 -15.09
CA MET A 61 -4.76 -2.95 -15.31
C MET A 61 -6.07 -2.81 -16.09
N GLU A 62 -6.84 -1.74 -15.85
CA GLU A 62 -8.07 -1.46 -16.60
C GLU A 62 -7.84 -1.23 -18.10
N HIS A 63 -6.63 -0.82 -18.48
CA HIS A 63 -6.25 -0.54 -19.87
C HIS A 63 -5.46 -1.68 -20.53
N PHE A 64 -5.36 -2.86 -19.90
CA PHE A 64 -4.74 -4.03 -20.52
C PHE A 64 -5.64 -4.61 -21.62
N VAL A 65 -5.12 -4.62 -22.85
CA VAL A 65 -5.67 -5.31 -24.02
C VAL A 65 -5.11 -6.72 -24.17
#